data_AF-A0A1Y2T8U2-F1
#
_entry.id   AF-A0A1Y2T8U2-F1
#
_cell.length_a   1.000
_cell.length_b   1.000
_cell.length_c   1.000
_cell.angle_alpha   90.00
_cell.angle_beta   90.00
_cell.angle_gamma   90.00
#
_symmetry.space_group_name_H-M   'P 1'
#
loop_
_entity.id
_entity.type
_entity.pdbx_description
1 polymer ?
#
loop_
_entity_poly.entity_id
_entity_poly.type
_entity_poly.pdbx_seq_one_letter_code
_entity_poly.pdbx_strand_id
1 'polypeptide(L)'
;MWTAIGLMAFSLVITFIRMRYSVMIRGSAAPTNVRFSITMVTFLYVVITQLPGIRDKVDWKRPLGRTGPHSTPGGLALMVAGLFTAISPWGVGSTHVFDGVNYALLMAKPLAITGGLLMLAGAGLLLSARLGRPPGEWLADGVRWRIAARQPETAAEGGRS
;
A
#
# COMPACT_ATOMS: atom_id res chain seq x y z
N MET A 1 7.93 -17.56 -17.94
CA MET A 1 7.02 -16.39 -18.04
C MET A 1 5.60 -16.84 -18.38
N TRP A 2 5.37 -17.44 -19.56
CA TRP A 2 4.08 -18.03 -19.93
C TRP A 2 3.58 -19.08 -18.94
N THR A 3 4.50 -19.85 -18.36
CA THR A 3 4.25 -20.79 -17.26
C THR A 3 3.63 -20.11 -16.03
N ALA A 4 4.16 -18.95 -15.61
CA ALA A 4 3.63 -18.22 -14.45
C ALA A 4 2.22 -17.67 -14.74
N ILE A 5 2.01 -17.08 -15.91
CA ILE A 5 0.69 -16.59 -16.34
C ILE A 5 -0.31 -17.75 -16.39
N GLY A 6 0.08 -18.90 -16.94
CA GLY A 6 -0.75 -20.10 -17.00
C GLY A 6 -1.12 -20.62 -15.61
N LEU A 7 -0.15 -20.71 -14.69
CA LEU A 7 -0.40 -21.12 -13.29
C LEU A 7 -1.31 -20.13 -12.57
N MET A 8 -1.14 -18.83 -12.78
CA MET A 8 -2.01 -17.81 -12.18
C MET A 8 -3.43 -17.84 -12.76
N ALA A 9 -3.58 -18.03 -14.08
CA ALA A 9 -4.87 -18.20 -14.72
C ALA A 9 -5.61 -19.44 -14.18
N PHE A 10 -4.90 -20.56 -14.04
CA PHE A 10 -5.44 -21.77 -13.43
C PHE A 10 -5.86 -21.54 -11.98
N SER A 11 -5.03 -20.87 -11.18
CA SER A 11 -5.37 -20.48 -9.80
C SER A 11 -6.59 -19.56 -9.73
N LEU A 12 -6.74 -18.65 -10.69
CA LEU A 12 -7.89 -17.74 -10.76
C LEU A 12 -9.19 -18.53 -11.00
N VAL A 13 -9.16 -19.49 -11.93
CA VAL A 13 -10.32 -20.38 -12.20
C VAL A 13 -10.69 -21.20 -10.97
N ILE A 14 -9.71 -21.81 -10.29
CA ILE A 14 -9.97 -22.60 -9.07
C ILE A 14 -10.58 -21.73 -7.96
N THR A 15 -10.01 -20.55 -7.73
CA THR A 15 -10.49 -19.65 -6.66
C THR A 15 -11.89 -19.10 -6.97
N PHE A 16 -12.19 -18.83 -8.24
CA PHE A 16 -13.54 -18.47 -8.69
C PHE A 16 -14.55 -19.59 -8.40
N ILE A 17 -14.25 -20.83 -8.80
CA ILE A 17 -15.11 -21.98 -8.56
C ILE A 17 -15.38 -22.14 -7.05
N ARG A 18 -14.33 -22.11 -6.22
CA ARG A 18 -14.48 -22.19 -4.76
C ARG A 18 -15.38 -21.09 -4.19
N MET A 19 -15.24 -19.86 -4.68
CA MET A 19 -16.08 -18.73 -4.27
C MET A 19 -17.56 -18.99 -4.63
N ARG A 20 -17.84 -19.44 -5.86
CA ARG A 20 -19.21 -19.74 -6.31
C ARG A 20 -19.85 -20.84 -5.47
N TYR A 21 -19.14 -21.93 -5.22
CA TYR A 21 -19.63 -23.00 -4.34
C TYR A 21 -19.81 -22.53 -2.89
N SER A 22 -18.93 -21.68 -2.37
CA SER A 22 -19.11 -21.13 -1.02
C SER A 22 -20.40 -20.32 -0.90
N VAL A 23 -20.72 -19.48 -1.89
CA VAL A 23 -21.98 -18.72 -1.92
C VAL A 23 -23.17 -19.66 -2.01
N MET A 24 -23.13 -20.67 -2.87
CA MET A 24 -24.24 -21.62 -3.06
C MET A 24 -24.53 -22.45 -1.80
N ILE A 25 -23.50 -22.88 -1.08
CA ILE A 25 -23.66 -23.76 0.09
C ILE A 25 -23.90 -22.96 1.38
N ARG A 26 -23.14 -21.87 1.59
CA ARG A 26 -23.09 -21.15 2.87
C ARG A 26 -23.80 -19.80 2.84
N GLY A 27 -24.32 -19.37 1.70
CA GLY A 27 -24.88 -18.02 1.50
C GLY A 27 -23.84 -16.88 1.58
N SER A 28 -22.60 -17.18 2.00
CA SER A 28 -21.50 -16.24 2.11
C SER A 28 -20.27 -16.73 1.37
N ALA A 29 -19.63 -15.79 0.66
CA ALA A 29 -18.40 -16.03 -0.06
C ALA A 29 -17.15 -15.84 0.79
N ALA A 30 -17.25 -15.32 2.01
CA ALA A 30 -16.07 -15.02 2.81
C ALA A 30 -15.52 -16.29 3.50
N PRO A 31 -14.19 -16.52 3.49
CA PRO A 31 -13.09 -15.65 2.99
C PRO A 31 -12.69 -15.91 1.52
N THR A 32 -13.39 -16.80 0.80
CA THR A 32 -13.05 -17.17 -0.58
C THR A 32 -13.16 -16.01 -1.59
N ASN A 33 -14.03 -15.03 -1.36
CA ASN A 33 -14.10 -13.78 -2.13
C ASN A 33 -12.81 -12.98 -2.05
N VAL A 34 -12.24 -12.79 -0.87
CA VAL A 34 -10.98 -12.05 -0.68
C VAL A 34 -9.85 -12.74 -1.41
N ARG A 35 -9.77 -14.07 -1.30
CA ARG A 35 -8.77 -14.86 -2.01
C ARG A 35 -8.90 -14.71 -3.53
N PHE A 36 -10.12 -14.76 -4.06
CA PHE A 36 -10.38 -14.55 -5.48
C PHE A 36 -9.94 -13.14 -5.91
N SER A 37 -10.34 -12.09 -5.18
CA SER A 37 -9.98 -10.70 -5.50
C SER A 37 -8.48 -10.47 -5.52
N ILE A 38 -7.74 -10.96 -4.52
CA ILE A 38 -6.26 -10.84 -4.49
C ILE A 38 -5.63 -11.61 -5.66
N THR A 39 -6.12 -12.82 -5.94
CA THR A 39 -5.62 -13.63 -7.07
C THR A 39 -5.86 -12.90 -8.40
N MET A 40 -7.03 -12.29 -8.56
CA MET A 40 -7.40 -11.52 -9.75
C MET A 40 -6.51 -10.29 -9.92
N VAL A 41 -6.31 -9.49 -8.87
CA VAL A 41 -5.44 -8.31 -8.91
C VAL A 41 -4.00 -8.69 -9.26
N THR A 42 -3.45 -9.73 -8.62
CA THR A 42 -2.09 -10.18 -8.91
C THR A 42 -1.97 -10.73 -10.33
N PHE A 43 -2.97 -11.49 -10.80
CA PHE A 43 -3.01 -11.96 -12.19
C PHE A 43 -3.01 -10.80 -13.18
N LEU A 44 -3.87 -9.79 -12.97
CA LEU A 44 -3.92 -8.59 -13.80
C LEU A 44 -2.59 -7.85 -13.81
N TYR A 45 -1.95 -7.68 -12.65
CA TYR A 45 -0.62 -7.07 -12.55
C TYR A 45 0.42 -7.82 -13.40
N VAL A 46 0.49 -9.14 -13.29
CA VAL A 46 1.41 -9.95 -14.09
C VAL A 46 1.08 -9.84 -15.58
N VAL A 47 -0.19 -9.91 -15.97
CA VAL A 47 -0.57 -9.79 -17.39
C VAL A 47 -0.17 -8.41 -17.95
N ILE A 48 -0.52 -7.32 -17.25
CA ILE A 48 -0.25 -5.95 -17.67
C ILE A 48 1.26 -5.71 -17.82
N THR A 49 2.05 -6.09 -16.82
CA THR A 49 3.52 -5.92 -16.86
C THR A 49 4.19 -6.73 -17.95
N GLN A 50 3.52 -7.79 -18.43
CA GLN A 50 4.02 -8.67 -19.47
C GLN A 50 3.57 -8.30 -20.89
N LEU A 51 2.68 -7.34 -21.06
CA LEU A 51 2.31 -6.81 -22.37
C LEU A 51 3.55 -6.18 -23.04
N PRO A 52 3.81 -6.41 -24.34
CA PRO A 52 5.04 -5.97 -25.01
C PRO A 52 5.29 -4.46 -24.83
N GLY A 53 4.26 -3.63 -25.02
CA GLY A 53 4.37 -2.17 -24.86
C GLY A 53 4.70 -1.66 -23.45
N ILE A 54 4.55 -2.49 -22.41
CA ILE A 54 4.91 -2.17 -21.02
C ILE A 54 6.23 -2.86 -20.67
N ARG A 55 6.36 -4.14 -21.01
CA ARG A 55 7.52 -4.98 -20.71
C ARG A 55 8.81 -4.38 -21.28
N ASP A 56 8.76 -3.83 -22.49
CA ASP A 56 9.91 -3.24 -23.16
C ASP A 56 10.35 -1.90 -22.53
N LYS A 57 9.47 -1.28 -21.74
CA LYS A 57 9.76 -0.04 -20.99
C LYS A 57 10.35 -0.32 -19.61
N VAL A 58 10.39 -1.57 -19.18
CA VAL A 58 10.92 -1.98 -17.87
C VAL A 58 12.29 -2.63 -18.07
N ASP A 59 13.31 -2.08 -17.40
CA ASP A 59 14.64 -2.69 -17.39
C ASP A 59 14.69 -3.84 -16.37
N TRP A 60 14.45 -5.05 -16.85
CA TRP A 60 14.48 -6.29 -16.07
C TRP A 60 15.89 -6.78 -15.73
N LYS A 61 16.94 -6.23 -16.38
CA LYS A 61 18.33 -6.64 -16.16
C LYS A 61 19.03 -5.79 -15.11
N ARG A 62 18.43 -4.65 -14.75
CA ARG A 62 18.94 -3.80 -13.68
C ARG A 62 19.00 -4.59 -12.37
N PRO A 63 20.15 -4.62 -11.67
CA PRO A 63 20.25 -5.31 -10.39
C PRO A 63 19.24 -4.74 -9.39
N LEU A 64 18.50 -5.64 -8.74
CA LEU A 64 17.62 -5.31 -7.63
C LEU A 64 18.46 -4.77 -6.48
N GLY A 65 18.57 -3.45 -6.40
CA GLY A 65 19.18 -2.73 -5.28
C GLY A 65 20.70 -2.55 -5.38
N ARG A 66 21.12 -1.34 -5.76
CA ARG A 66 22.22 -0.57 -5.13
C ARG A 66 22.33 0.86 -5.68
N THR A 67 21.70 1.17 -6.81
CA THR A 67 21.81 2.47 -7.47
C THR A 67 20.42 3.03 -7.83
N GLY A 68 19.93 4.01 -7.06
CA GLY A 68 18.72 4.79 -7.36
C GLY A 68 17.84 5.10 -6.12
N PRO A 69 16.95 6.11 -6.19
CA PRO A 69 16.06 6.45 -5.06
C PRO A 69 15.07 5.31 -4.80
N HIS A 70 15.23 4.60 -3.68
CA HIS A 70 14.28 3.56 -3.22
C HIS A 70 12.89 4.10 -2.92
N SER A 71 12.76 5.43 -2.86
CA SER A 71 11.52 6.12 -2.53
C SER A 71 10.38 5.86 -3.52
N THR A 72 10.65 5.63 -4.81
CA THR A 72 9.57 5.33 -5.78
C THR A 72 8.94 3.94 -5.59
N PRO A 73 9.69 2.83 -5.66
CA PRO A 73 9.12 1.50 -5.46
C PRO A 73 8.62 1.30 -4.02
N GLY A 74 9.34 1.83 -3.02
CA GLY A 74 8.90 1.79 -1.62
C GLY A 74 7.62 2.61 -1.39
N GLY A 75 7.51 3.77 -2.02
CA GLY A 75 6.32 4.62 -1.94
C GLY A 75 5.07 3.95 -2.53
N LEU A 76 5.19 3.37 -3.72
CA LEU A 76 4.11 2.59 -4.35
C LEU A 76 3.71 1.37 -3.50
N ALA A 77 4.69 0.64 -2.96
CA ALA A 77 4.42 -0.51 -2.10
C ALA A 77 3.63 -0.12 -0.84
N LEU A 78 4.01 0.99 -0.18
CA LEU A 78 3.29 1.52 0.98
C LEU A 78 1.87 2.00 0.63
N MET A 79 1.68 2.64 -0.52
CA MET A 79 0.34 3.04 -0.96
C MET A 79 -0.58 1.84 -1.19
N VAL A 80 -0.10 0.80 -1.87
CA VAL A 80 -0.88 -0.42 -2.12
C VAL A 80 -1.14 -1.15 -0.81
N ALA A 81 -0.12 -1.33 0.05
CA ALA A 81 -0.29 -1.96 1.35
C ALA A 81 -1.28 -1.20 2.25
N GLY A 82 -1.21 0.13 2.26
CA GLY A 82 -2.13 0.98 3.00
C GLY A 82 -3.57 0.88 2.49
N LEU A 83 -3.78 0.87 1.17
CA LEU A 83 -5.10 0.67 0.57
C LEU A 83 -5.70 -0.67 0.96
N PHE A 84 -4.96 -1.78 0.82
CA PHE A 84 -5.43 -3.11 1.20
C PHE A 84 -5.72 -3.22 2.70
N THR A 85 -4.91 -2.56 3.54
CA THR A 85 -5.14 -2.50 4.99
C THR A 85 -6.46 -1.80 5.29
N ALA A 86 -6.69 -0.62 4.71
CA ALA A 86 -7.88 0.18 4.94
C ALA A 86 -9.17 -0.52 4.47
N ILE A 87 -9.14 -1.23 3.34
CA ILE A 87 -10.34 -1.88 2.78
C ILE A 87 -10.62 -3.29 3.33
N SER A 88 -9.66 -3.88 4.05
CA SER A 88 -9.77 -5.27 4.51
C SER A 88 -11.03 -5.59 5.33
N PRO A 89 -11.60 -4.71 6.18
CA PRO A 89 -12.82 -5.00 6.94
C PRO A 89 -14.02 -5.39 6.07
N TRP A 90 -14.19 -4.74 4.91
CA TRP A 90 -15.30 -5.03 4.00
C TRP A 90 -15.19 -6.40 3.34
N GLY A 91 -13.97 -6.93 3.18
CA GLY A 91 -13.75 -8.25 2.61
C GLY A 91 -14.10 -9.39 3.57
N VAL A 92 -14.00 -9.15 4.88
CA VAL A 92 -14.08 -10.19 5.93
C VAL A 92 -15.20 -9.95 6.96
N GLY A 93 -16.06 -8.97 6.70
CA GLY A 93 -17.12 -8.55 7.62
C GLY A 93 -18.06 -9.67 8.05
N SER A 94 -18.44 -10.56 7.14
CA SER A 94 -19.39 -11.65 7.44
C SER A 94 -18.78 -12.84 8.18
N THR A 95 -17.45 -12.93 8.30
CA THR A 95 -16.77 -14.08 8.96
C THR A 95 -16.21 -13.77 10.34
N HIS A 96 -16.21 -12.49 10.75
CA HIS A 96 -15.69 -12.05 12.04
C HIS A 96 -16.82 -11.56 12.96
N VAL A 97 -17.95 -12.26 12.92
CA VAL A 97 -19.07 -12.02 13.83
C VAL A 97 -19.00 -13.06 14.94
N PHE A 98 -18.78 -12.62 16.17
CA PHE A 98 -18.81 -13.48 17.36
C PHE A 98 -19.74 -12.83 18.37
N ASP A 99 -20.67 -13.62 18.93
CA ASP A 99 -21.65 -13.17 19.93
C ASP A 99 -22.46 -11.92 19.49
N GLY A 100 -22.88 -11.88 18.22
CA GLY A 100 -23.60 -10.74 17.64
C GLY A 100 -22.75 -9.50 17.35
N VAL A 101 -21.48 -9.48 17.75
CA VAL A 101 -20.56 -8.37 17.52
C VAL A 101 -19.69 -8.63 16.29
N ASN A 102 -19.64 -7.64 15.38
CA ASN A 102 -18.78 -7.71 14.20
C ASN A 102 -17.39 -7.10 14.48
N TYR A 103 -16.41 -7.96 14.71
CA TYR A 103 -15.03 -7.57 15.03
C TYR A 103 -14.31 -6.94 13.84
N ALA A 104 -14.66 -7.30 12.60
CA ALA A 104 -14.10 -6.65 11.43
C ALA A 104 -14.51 -5.17 11.37
N LEU A 105 -15.79 -4.87 11.65
CA LEU A 105 -16.28 -3.49 11.74
C LEU A 105 -15.71 -2.74 12.94
N LEU A 106 -15.51 -3.42 14.08
CA LEU A 106 -14.83 -2.84 15.23
C LEU A 106 -13.39 -2.41 14.88
N MET A 107 -12.71 -3.21 14.08
CA MET A 107 -11.36 -2.93 13.57
C MET A 107 -11.35 -1.96 12.37
N ALA A 108 -12.50 -1.53 11.85
CA ALA A 108 -12.53 -0.67 10.66
C ALA A 108 -11.84 0.68 10.89
N LYS A 109 -12.05 1.31 12.05
CA LYS A 109 -11.38 2.57 12.40
C LYS A 109 -9.86 2.43 12.49
N PRO A 110 -9.28 1.52 13.31
CA PRO A 110 -7.83 1.39 13.40
C PRO A 110 -7.21 0.99 12.06
N LEU A 111 -7.83 0.10 11.28
CA LEU A 111 -7.31 -0.29 9.97
C LEU A 111 -7.37 0.85 8.94
N ALA A 112 -8.41 1.68 8.95
CA ALA A 112 -8.47 2.87 8.11
C ALA A 112 -7.39 3.89 8.48
N ILE A 113 -7.13 4.10 9.77
CA ILE A 113 -6.06 4.98 10.25
C ILE A 113 -4.69 4.45 9.83
N THR A 114 -4.39 3.18 10.14
CA THR A 114 -3.11 2.55 9.78
C THR A 114 -2.91 2.54 8.27
N GLY A 115 -3.95 2.18 7.50
CA GLY A 115 -3.92 2.22 6.05
C GLY A 115 -3.68 3.63 5.51
N GLY A 116 -4.34 4.64 6.07
CA GLY A 116 -4.12 6.05 5.75
C GLY A 116 -2.69 6.50 6.05
N LEU A 117 -2.13 6.13 7.20
CA LEU A 117 -0.74 6.43 7.57
C LEU A 117 0.26 5.80 6.59
N LEU A 118 0.04 4.54 6.19
CA LEU A 118 0.86 3.87 5.17
C LEU A 118 0.76 4.59 3.82
N MET A 119 -0.44 5.00 3.41
CA MET A 119 -0.63 5.76 2.17
C MET A 119 0.05 7.14 2.22
N LEU A 120 -0.03 7.84 3.35
CA LEU A 120 0.66 9.12 3.56
C LEU A 120 2.18 8.96 3.55
N ALA A 121 2.71 7.92 4.21
CA ALA A 121 4.14 7.60 4.17
C ALA A 121 4.57 7.27 2.72
N GLY A 122 3.75 6.51 1.99
CA GLY A 122 3.98 6.20 0.58
C GLY A 122 4.00 7.46 -0.30
N ALA A 123 3.03 8.36 -0.12
CA ALA A 123 2.97 9.64 -0.81
C ALA A 123 4.18 10.52 -0.49
N GLY A 124 4.63 10.55 0.77
CA GLY A 124 5.85 11.24 1.18
C GLY A 124 7.10 10.70 0.49
N LEU A 125 7.23 9.37 0.37
CA LEU A 125 8.31 8.77 -0.40
C LEU A 125 8.23 9.13 -1.90
N LEU A 126 7.06 9.09 -2.51
CA LEU A 126 6.89 9.51 -3.91
C LEU A 126 7.22 10.99 -4.12
N LEU A 127 6.85 11.85 -3.18
CA LEU A 127 7.21 13.26 -3.20
C LEU A 127 8.73 13.45 -3.07
N SER A 128 9.37 12.71 -2.16
CA SER A 128 10.82 12.73 -2.00
C SER A 128 11.55 12.31 -3.29
N ALA A 129 11.02 11.30 -3.99
CA ALA A 129 11.54 10.85 -5.28
C ALA A 129 11.39 11.93 -6.37
N ARG A 130 10.24 12.62 -6.40
CA ARG A 130 9.96 13.72 -7.32
C ARG A 130 10.86 14.93 -7.10
N LEU A 131 11.15 15.23 -5.84
CA LEU A 131 11.98 16.38 -5.45
C LEU A 131 13.49 16.08 -5.48
N GLY A 132 13.88 14.81 -5.64
CA GLY A 132 15.29 14.41 -5.60
C GLY A 132 15.95 14.58 -4.24
N ARG A 133 15.16 14.73 -3.17
CA ARG A 133 15.65 14.90 -1.79
C ARG A 133 15.30 13.68 -0.95
N PRO A 134 16.23 13.13 -0.15
CA PRO A 134 15.90 12.06 0.76
C PRO A 134 14.89 12.54 1.83
N PRO A 135 14.00 11.66 2.31
CA PRO A 135 12.97 12.03 3.28
C PRO A 135 13.53 12.61 4.59
N GLY A 136 14.76 12.25 4.97
CA GLY A 136 15.44 12.79 6.15
C GLY A 136 15.76 14.28 6.07
N GLU A 137 16.09 14.80 4.88
CA GLU A 137 16.40 16.23 4.70
C GLU A 137 15.16 17.10 4.85
N TRP A 138 14.03 16.70 4.26
CA TRP A 138 12.76 17.41 4.42
C TRP A 138 12.29 17.44 5.88
N LEU A 139 12.41 16.31 6.60
CA LEU A 139 12.07 16.25 8.01
C LEU A 139 12.99 17.15 8.85
N ALA A 140 14.30 17.17 8.55
CA ALA A 140 15.25 18.04 9.21
C ALA A 140 14.96 19.52 8.97
N ASP A 141 14.61 19.91 7.74
CA ASP A 141 14.24 21.29 7.39
C ASP A 141 12.97 21.73 8.13
N GLY A 142 11.96 20.85 8.20
CA GLY A 142 10.72 21.14 8.94
C GLY A 142 10.95 21.33 10.44
N VAL A 143 11.82 20.52 11.05
CA VAL A 143 12.20 20.66 12.46
C VAL A 143 13.00 21.95 12.68
N ARG A 144 13.99 22.23 11.81
CA ARG A 144 14.80 23.45 11.88
C ARG A 144 13.95 24.71 11.75
N TRP A 145 13.01 24.73 10.81
CA TRP A 145 12.06 25.84 10.65
C TRP A 145 11.18 26.03 11.88
N ARG A 146 10.67 24.94 12.47
CA ARG A 146 9.86 25.01 13.71
C ARG A 146 10.65 25.50 14.92
N ILE A 147 11.93 25.18 15.02
CA ILE A 147 12.82 25.68 16.08
C ILE A 147 13.11 27.17 15.85
N ALA A 148 13.45 27.56 14.62
CA ALA A 148 13.73 28.95 14.27
C ALA A 148 12.51 29.87 14.47
N ALA A 149 11.30 29.40 14.12
CA ALA A 149 10.05 30.12 14.35
C ALA A 149 9.70 30.31 15.85
N ARG A 150 10.36 29.56 16.76
CA ARG A 150 10.22 29.71 18.22
C ARG A 150 11.29 30.61 18.86
N GLN A 151 12.28 31.10 18.10
CA GLN A 151 13.34 31.99 18.59
C GLN A 151 13.26 33.46 18.08
N PRO A 152 12.09 34.13 17.98
CA PRO A 152 12.08 35.47 17.40
C PRO A 152 12.68 36.61 18.28
N GLU A 153 12.88 36.47 19.60
CA GLU A 153 13.10 37.68 20.44
C GLU A 153 14.25 37.68 21.47
N THR A 154 15.05 36.63 21.64
CA THR A 154 16.15 36.69 22.65
C THR A 154 17.43 37.35 22.15
N ALA A 155 17.50 37.76 20.88
CA ALA A 155 18.69 38.37 20.29
C ALA A 155 18.66 39.91 20.25
N ALA A 156 17.52 40.55 20.55
CA ALA A 156 17.38 42.01 20.44
C ALA A 156 17.71 42.77 21.75
N GLU A 157 17.78 42.11 22.90
CA GLU A 157 17.96 42.79 24.20
C GLU A 157 19.39 42.73 24.79
N GLY A 158 20.34 42.03 24.15
CA GLY A 158 21.69 41.81 24.72
C GLY A 158 22.74 42.88 24.43
N GLY A 159 22.37 44.01 23.84
CA GLY A 159 23.34 44.95 23.24
C GLY A 159 23.07 46.41 23.57
N ARG A 160 22.82 46.76 24.84
CA ARG A 160 22.89 48.14 25.37
C ARG A 160 22.87 48.12 26.90
N SER A 161 24.05 48.06 27.52
CA SER A 161 24.37 48.67 28.81
C SER A 161 25.87 48.65 29.01
#